data_AF-A0A1G2IBY5-F1
#
_entry.id   AF-A0A1G2IBY5-F1
#
_cell.length_a   1.000
_cell.length_b   1.000
_cell.length_c   1.000
_cell.angle_alpha   90.00
_cell.angle_beta   90.00
_cell.angle_gamma   90.00
#
_symmetry.space_group_name_H-M   'P 1'
#
loop_
_entity.id
_entity.type
_entity.pdbx_description
1 polymer ?
#
loop_
_entity_poly.entity_id
_entity_poly.type
_entity_poly.pdbx_seq_one_letter_code
_entity_poly.pdbx_strand_id
1 'polypeptide(L)'
;MNFAINVENILYRQKKNLAQVLGVFAVAFFLMMYFMAGAKAANSGDYLNFNVDQNYDAIARSKIQATLVKTTPSLYFYVETAWWEVQPLAKKNEILNDLDNVSSEFKNNIYPTLTSVFGSEWNPGVDGDTRITILFQSIKENLGGYFRSTDGYIKLQAPDSNEREMLYLPIAKIEDPQLKGFLAHEFVHLITFNQKDRLQNVQEEIWLNEARADYASTILGYDNNYEGSNLQRRVRDFLERPSDSLTEWQNTKYDYASESLFMHYLVDHYGINILADSLKLKSVGIESINEILLKNGYQEDFGQIFTDWTVSVVINDCFLNSKYCYFNENLNNIKINPTLNFLPLTGNSSLSVTNVTKNWAGNWQKVIGGNGDLTLEFASLAGLDFKVPYILYDKKNNYTIAFLQLDSQQKGEITIKDFGTNYKYLIINPSLQTKTAGFDGLELTYPYTFTVSIAGDIPGGDPVTIQNLLNQIADLKKKIAAIQNNTNVPPVTGCTSFPNNLYAGYGDVVGIKCLQQFLASQGSGIYPEALVTGNFGILTKAAVVRFQEKYKEEILSPVGLLSGTGYVGVFTRQKINQLLQT
;
A
#
# COMPACT_ATOMS: atom_id res chain seq x y z
N MET A 1 -73.56 -46.29 -23.33
CA MET A 1 -73.23 -44.95 -22.80
C MET A 1 -71.76 -44.80 -22.35
N ASN A 2 -71.07 -45.86 -21.90
CA ASN A 2 -69.68 -45.76 -21.39
C ASN A 2 -68.53 -45.83 -22.43
N PHE A 3 -68.80 -46.07 -23.72
CA PHE A 3 -67.72 -46.16 -24.72
C PHE A 3 -67.43 -44.81 -25.41
N ALA A 4 -68.44 -43.97 -25.60
CA ALA A 4 -68.27 -42.65 -26.24
C ALA A 4 -67.53 -41.63 -25.33
N ILE A 5 -67.78 -41.68 -24.02
CA ILE A 5 -67.15 -40.79 -23.02
C ILE A 5 -65.64 -41.08 -22.88
N ASN A 6 -65.19 -42.30 -23.21
CA ASN A 6 -63.79 -42.69 -23.08
C ASN A 6 -62.94 -42.21 -24.27
N VAL A 7 -63.50 -42.16 -25.48
CA VAL A 7 -62.79 -41.70 -26.69
C VAL A 7 -62.61 -40.18 -26.70
N GLU A 8 -63.62 -39.41 -26.27
CA GLU A 8 -63.50 -37.95 -26.13
C GLU A 8 -62.45 -37.53 -25.09
N ASN A 9 -62.38 -38.23 -23.95
CA ASN A 9 -61.38 -37.94 -22.92
C ASN A 9 -59.94 -38.27 -23.35
N ILE A 10 -59.74 -39.31 -24.16
CA ILE A 10 -58.42 -39.66 -24.71
C ILE A 10 -57.97 -38.64 -25.76
N LEU A 11 -58.87 -38.22 -26.65
CA LEU A 11 -58.59 -37.19 -27.66
C LEU A 11 -58.32 -35.81 -27.03
N TYR A 12 -59.05 -35.46 -25.96
CA TYR A 12 -58.83 -34.22 -25.21
C TYR A 12 -57.47 -34.22 -24.49
N ARG A 13 -57.07 -35.35 -23.86
CA ARG A 13 -55.74 -35.50 -23.23
C ARG A 13 -54.60 -35.48 -24.24
N GLN A 14 -54.76 -36.09 -25.42
CA GLN A 14 -53.75 -36.04 -26.48
C GLN A 14 -53.58 -34.62 -27.06
N LYS A 15 -54.67 -33.88 -27.29
CA LYS A 15 -54.60 -32.48 -27.73
C LYS A 15 -53.97 -31.56 -26.67
N LYS A 16 -54.25 -31.78 -25.39
CA LYS A 16 -53.65 -31.00 -24.29
C LYS A 16 -52.15 -31.27 -24.12
N ASN A 17 -51.72 -32.53 -24.24
CA ASN A 17 -50.30 -32.88 -24.24
C ASN A 17 -49.56 -32.34 -25.48
N LEU A 18 -50.17 -32.39 -26.67
CA LEU A 18 -49.56 -31.83 -27.88
C LEU A 18 -49.43 -30.30 -27.79
N ALA A 19 -50.45 -29.61 -27.25
CA ALA A 19 -50.42 -28.16 -27.02
C ALA A 19 -49.43 -27.75 -25.92
N GLN A 20 -49.24 -28.57 -24.88
CA GLN A 20 -48.22 -28.34 -23.85
C GLN A 20 -46.81 -28.57 -24.38
N VAL A 21 -46.58 -29.60 -25.19
CA VAL A 21 -45.28 -29.85 -25.84
C VAL A 21 -44.96 -28.74 -26.85
N LEU A 22 -45.92 -28.33 -27.68
CA LEU A 22 -45.75 -27.19 -28.60
C LEU A 22 -45.53 -25.87 -27.85
N GLY A 23 -46.19 -25.67 -26.71
CA GLY A 23 -46.00 -24.49 -25.85
C GLY A 23 -44.62 -24.45 -25.20
N VAL A 24 -44.09 -25.59 -24.73
CA VAL A 24 -42.73 -25.68 -24.17
C VAL A 24 -41.68 -25.48 -25.27
N PHE A 25 -41.87 -26.02 -26.47
CA PHE A 25 -40.99 -25.76 -27.61
C PHE A 25 -41.06 -24.31 -28.10
N ALA A 26 -42.25 -23.68 -28.11
CA ALA A 26 -42.40 -22.29 -28.48
C ALA A 26 -41.75 -21.34 -27.46
N VAL A 27 -41.86 -21.64 -26.16
CA VAL A 27 -41.21 -20.87 -25.08
C VAL A 27 -39.70 -21.08 -25.10
N ALA A 28 -39.22 -22.31 -25.30
CA ALA A 28 -37.80 -22.59 -25.45
C ALA A 28 -37.22 -21.92 -26.71
N PHE A 29 -37.96 -21.91 -27.82
CA PHE A 29 -37.57 -21.23 -29.06
C PHE A 29 -37.62 -19.70 -28.93
N PHE A 30 -38.59 -19.14 -28.21
CA PHE A 30 -38.64 -17.72 -27.89
C PHE A 30 -37.50 -17.31 -26.94
N LEU A 31 -37.20 -18.13 -25.93
CA LEU A 31 -36.04 -17.92 -25.05
C LEU A 31 -34.74 -18.01 -25.86
N MET A 32 -34.60 -18.99 -26.75
CA MET A 32 -33.43 -19.14 -27.62
C MET A 32 -33.29 -17.98 -28.62
N MET A 33 -34.40 -17.45 -29.14
CA MET A 33 -34.41 -16.21 -29.96
C MET A 33 -34.12 -14.96 -29.12
N TYR A 34 -34.53 -14.91 -27.85
CA TYR A 34 -34.22 -13.82 -26.93
C TYR A 34 -32.74 -13.81 -26.52
N PHE A 35 -32.11 -14.97 -26.39
CA PHE A 35 -30.65 -15.11 -26.20
C PHE A 35 -29.84 -14.89 -27.49
N MET A 36 -30.44 -15.04 -28.68
CA MET A 36 -29.79 -14.71 -29.97
C MET A 36 -29.95 -13.23 -30.39
N ALA A 37 -30.88 -12.49 -29.77
CA ALA A 37 -31.08 -11.08 -30.04
C ALA A 37 -30.09 -10.22 -29.24
N GLY A 38 -28.83 -10.16 -29.69
CA GLY A 38 -27.90 -9.21 -29.09
C GLY A 38 -26.42 -9.26 -29.50
N ALA A 39 -25.93 -10.29 -30.20
CA ALA A 39 -24.55 -10.27 -30.68
C ALA A 39 -24.48 -9.52 -32.03
N LYS A 40 -24.42 -8.18 -32.00
CA LYS A 40 -23.87 -7.47 -33.16
C LYS A 40 -22.40 -7.86 -33.26
N ALA A 41 -22.00 -8.47 -34.38
CA ALA A 41 -20.58 -8.64 -34.66
C ALA A 41 -19.95 -7.25 -34.66
N ALA A 42 -19.03 -7.01 -33.71
CA ALA A 42 -18.30 -5.75 -33.64
C ALA A 42 -17.37 -5.67 -34.86
N ASN A 43 -17.53 -4.63 -35.67
CA ASN A 43 -16.73 -4.41 -36.87
C ASN A 43 -15.60 -3.43 -36.56
N SER A 44 -14.43 -3.64 -37.15
CA SER A 44 -13.35 -2.66 -37.10
C SER A 44 -13.86 -1.31 -37.63
N GLY A 45 -13.66 -0.24 -36.85
CA GLY A 45 -14.21 1.08 -37.11
C GLY A 45 -15.48 1.43 -36.35
N ASP A 46 -16.09 0.50 -35.60
CA ASP A 46 -17.19 0.81 -34.69
C ASP A 46 -16.72 1.72 -33.54
N TYR A 47 -17.58 2.63 -33.09
CA TYR A 47 -17.30 3.56 -31.99
C TYR A 47 -18.19 3.23 -30.78
N LEU A 48 -17.62 3.27 -29.58
CA LEU A 48 -18.34 3.14 -28.32
C LEU A 48 -17.95 4.26 -27.35
N ASN A 49 -18.88 4.61 -26.45
CA ASN A 49 -18.59 5.47 -25.32
C ASN A 49 -18.31 4.61 -24.09
N PHE A 50 -17.13 4.76 -23.50
CA PHE A 50 -16.72 4.11 -22.27
C PHE A 50 -16.80 5.10 -21.10
N ASN A 51 -17.32 4.65 -19.97
CA ASN A 51 -17.07 5.31 -18.68
C ASN A 51 -15.60 5.08 -18.29
N VAL A 52 -14.96 6.10 -17.73
CA VAL A 52 -13.54 6.06 -17.32
C VAL A 52 -13.38 6.72 -15.96
N ASP A 53 -12.28 6.43 -15.26
CA ASP A 53 -11.99 7.04 -13.96
C ASP A 53 -11.31 8.42 -14.13
N GLN A 54 -11.92 9.46 -13.58
CA GLN A 54 -11.43 10.84 -13.63
C GLN A 54 -10.09 11.02 -12.90
N ASN A 55 -9.77 10.15 -11.94
CA ASN A 55 -8.52 10.19 -11.20
C ASN A 55 -7.34 9.71 -12.06
N TYR A 56 -7.59 8.91 -13.09
CA TYR A 56 -6.58 8.37 -14.00
C TYR A 56 -6.55 9.11 -15.35
N ASP A 57 -7.70 9.58 -15.84
CA ASP A 57 -7.77 10.33 -17.10
C ASP A 57 -6.92 11.62 -17.07
N ALA A 58 -6.19 11.88 -18.15
CA ALA A 58 -5.23 12.98 -18.26
C ALA A 58 -5.86 14.36 -18.02
N ILE A 59 -7.15 14.53 -18.33
CA ILE A 59 -7.89 15.79 -18.16
C ILE A 59 -9.19 15.59 -17.36
N ALA A 60 -9.23 14.54 -16.52
CA ALA A 60 -10.32 14.23 -15.60
C ALA A 60 -11.71 14.03 -16.26
N ARG A 61 -11.75 13.49 -17.48
CA ARG A 61 -13.00 13.05 -18.12
C ARG A 61 -13.58 11.84 -17.40
N SER A 62 -14.90 11.72 -17.39
CA SER A 62 -15.64 10.55 -16.87
C SER A 62 -16.18 9.64 -17.99
N LYS A 63 -16.12 10.10 -19.24
CA LYS A 63 -16.49 9.33 -20.43
C LYS A 63 -15.58 9.68 -21.59
N ILE A 64 -15.22 8.67 -22.39
CA ILE A 64 -14.48 8.85 -23.65
C ILE A 64 -15.14 8.05 -24.78
N GLN A 65 -15.07 8.59 -25.99
CA GLN A 65 -15.39 7.84 -27.19
C GLN A 65 -14.13 7.13 -27.69
N ALA A 66 -14.24 5.84 -28.00
CA ALA A 66 -13.15 5.04 -28.52
C ALA A 66 -13.58 4.21 -29.73
N THR A 67 -12.64 4.03 -30.66
CA THR A 67 -12.80 3.28 -31.89
C THR A 67 -12.27 1.88 -31.71
N LEU A 68 -13.03 0.86 -32.10
CA LEU A 68 -12.55 -0.53 -32.19
C LEU A 68 -11.56 -0.61 -33.35
N VAL A 69 -10.27 -0.64 -33.04
CA VAL A 69 -9.22 -0.67 -34.08
C VAL A 69 -8.90 -2.11 -34.48
N LYS A 70 -9.05 -3.07 -33.56
CA LYS A 70 -8.68 -4.47 -33.80
C LYS A 70 -9.47 -5.45 -32.92
N THR A 71 -9.80 -6.60 -33.50
CA THR A 71 -10.43 -7.73 -32.79
C THR A 71 -9.57 -8.98 -33.00
N THR A 72 -9.29 -9.69 -31.92
CA THR A 72 -8.59 -10.98 -31.94
C THR A 72 -9.45 -12.05 -31.26
N PRO A 73 -9.03 -13.33 -31.23
CA PRO A 73 -9.79 -14.37 -30.54
C PRO A 73 -9.96 -14.12 -29.04
N SER A 74 -9.04 -13.39 -28.41
CA SER A 74 -9.02 -13.17 -26.95
C SER A 74 -9.24 -11.72 -26.55
N LEU A 75 -9.03 -10.75 -27.44
CA LEU A 75 -9.00 -9.33 -27.09
C LEU A 75 -9.80 -8.47 -28.08
N TYR A 76 -10.44 -7.43 -27.55
CA TYR A 76 -10.82 -6.24 -28.30
C TYR A 76 -9.86 -5.10 -28.00
N PHE A 77 -9.38 -4.40 -29.02
CA PHE A 77 -8.55 -3.21 -28.84
C PHE A 77 -9.33 -1.96 -29.25
N TYR A 78 -9.59 -1.10 -28.27
CA TYR A 78 -10.17 0.22 -28.46
C TYR A 78 -9.12 1.29 -28.25
N VAL A 79 -9.14 2.33 -29.08
CA VAL A 79 -8.27 3.50 -28.94
C VAL A 79 -9.14 4.76 -28.93
N GLU A 80 -8.82 5.70 -28.03
CA GLU A 80 -9.51 6.98 -27.96
C GLU A 80 -9.65 7.62 -29.36
N THR A 81 -10.90 7.89 -29.76
CA THR A 81 -11.23 8.25 -31.15
C THR A 81 -10.55 9.53 -31.60
N ALA A 82 -10.57 10.55 -30.74
CA ALA A 82 -9.96 11.85 -31.04
C ALA A 82 -8.46 11.72 -31.35
N TRP A 83 -7.76 10.81 -30.67
CA TRP A 83 -6.34 10.55 -30.93
C TRP A 83 -6.15 9.67 -32.17
N TRP A 84 -6.96 8.62 -32.32
CA TRP A 84 -6.84 7.66 -33.43
C TRP A 84 -7.07 8.34 -34.77
N GLU A 85 -8.11 9.17 -34.91
CA GLU A 85 -8.50 9.74 -36.19
C GLU A 85 -7.43 10.65 -36.81
N VAL A 86 -6.70 11.39 -35.97
CA VAL A 86 -5.64 12.31 -36.42
C VAL A 86 -4.33 11.61 -36.80
N GLN A 87 -4.18 10.31 -36.53
CA GLN A 87 -2.95 9.60 -36.89
C GLN A 87 -2.86 9.32 -38.40
N PRO A 88 -1.67 9.48 -39.02
CA PRO A 88 -1.42 9.07 -40.40
C PRO A 88 -1.66 7.58 -40.62
N LEU A 89 -2.06 7.18 -41.83
CA LEU A 89 -2.31 5.77 -42.17
C LEU A 89 -1.10 4.85 -41.91
N ALA A 90 0.11 5.33 -42.20
CA ALA A 90 1.33 4.59 -41.91
C ALA A 90 1.46 4.26 -40.41
N LYS A 91 1.21 5.26 -39.55
CA LYS A 91 1.24 5.11 -38.09
C LYS A 91 0.16 4.16 -37.57
N LYS A 92 -1.05 4.26 -38.12
CA LYS A 92 -2.14 3.33 -37.81
C LYS A 92 -1.76 1.89 -38.12
N ASN A 93 -1.09 1.65 -39.25
CA ASN A 93 -0.63 0.31 -39.63
C ASN A 93 0.48 -0.22 -38.70
N GLU A 94 1.43 0.63 -38.29
CA GLU A 94 2.45 0.28 -37.30
C GLU A 94 1.81 -0.17 -35.98
N ILE A 95 0.90 0.65 -35.43
CA ILE A 95 0.17 0.34 -34.21
C ILE A 95 -0.61 -0.98 -34.34
N LEU A 96 -1.31 -1.19 -35.46
CA LEU A 96 -2.05 -2.43 -35.67
C LEU A 96 -1.14 -3.66 -35.69
N ASN A 97 0.08 -3.56 -36.25
CA ASN A 97 1.05 -4.65 -36.21
C ASN A 97 1.57 -4.89 -34.79
N ASP A 98 1.84 -3.83 -34.02
CA ASP A 98 2.27 -3.97 -32.63
C ASP A 98 1.18 -4.62 -31.76
N LEU A 99 -0.09 -4.30 -32.01
CA LEU A 99 -1.22 -4.95 -31.34
C LEU A 99 -1.37 -6.43 -31.72
N ASP A 100 -0.92 -6.89 -32.89
CA ASP A 100 -0.82 -8.34 -33.18
C ASP A 100 0.21 -9.00 -32.27
N ASN A 101 1.37 -8.37 -32.10
CA ASN A 101 2.44 -8.90 -31.23
C ASN A 101 1.96 -8.96 -29.78
N VAL A 102 1.31 -7.91 -29.28
CA VAL A 102 0.71 -7.88 -27.93
C VAL A 102 -0.36 -8.97 -27.79
N SER A 103 -1.26 -9.13 -28.76
CA SER A 103 -2.29 -10.17 -28.70
C SER A 103 -1.69 -11.58 -28.73
N SER A 104 -0.62 -11.79 -29.48
CA SER A 104 0.09 -13.07 -29.56
C SER A 104 0.77 -13.38 -28.22
N GLU A 105 1.48 -12.41 -27.65
CA GLU A 105 2.11 -12.54 -26.32
C GLU A 105 1.07 -12.81 -25.23
N PHE A 106 -0.07 -12.10 -25.29
CA PHE A 106 -1.15 -12.31 -24.33
C PHE A 106 -1.69 -13.73 -24.39
N LYS A 107 -2.04 -14.20 -25.59
CA LYS A 107 -2.62 -15.54 -25.80
C LYS A 107 -1.65 -16.66 -25.45
N ASN A 108 -0.39 -16.52 -25.87
CA ASN A 108 0.58 -17.63 -25.83
C ASN A 108 1.38 -17.67 -24.53
N ASN A 109 1.49 -16.56 -23.80
CA ASN A 109 2.27 -16.46 -22.57
C ASN A 109 1.48 -15.85 -21.41
N ILE A 110 1.05 -14.59 -21.49
CA ILE A 110 0.46 -13.87 -20.33
C ILE A 110 -0.75 -14.61 -19.76
N TYR A 111 -1.73 -14.91 -20.61
CA TYR A 111 -2.97 -15.55 -20.20
C TYR A 111 -2.75 -16.94 -19.58
N PRO A 112 -2.15 -17.93 -20.29
CA PRO A 112 -1.98 -19.26 -19.71
C PRO A 112 -1.07 -19.26 -18.47
N THR A 113 0.00 -18.45 -18.46
CA THR A 113 0.94 -18.42 -17.34
C THR A 113 0.28 -17.82 -16.09
N LEU A 114 -0.30 -16.62 -16.18
CA LEU A 114 -0.90 -15.96 -15.02
C LEU A 114 -2.16 -16.68 -14.51
N THR A 115 -2.98 -17.22 -15.42
CA THR A 115 -4.17 -17.99 -14.99
C THR A 115 -3.81 -19.32 -14.33
N SER A 116 -2.68 -19.94 -14.72
CA SER A 116 -2.19 -21.15 -14.05
C SER A 116 -1.72 -20.89 -12.61
N VAL A 117 -1.22 -19.68 -12.32
CA VAL A 117 -0.75 -19.28 -11.00
C VAL A 117 -1.91 -18.76 -10.16
N PHE A 118 -2.56 -17.69 -10.60
CA PHE A 118 -3.53 -16.94 -9.78
C PHE A 118 -4.97 -17.43 -9.93
N GLY A 119 -5.28 -18.23 -10.95
CA GLY A 119 -6.65 -18.61 -11.32
C GLY A 119 -7.19 -17.74 -12.46
N SER A 120 -8.44 -17.93 -12.85
CA SER A 120 -9.02 -17.23 -14.00
C SER A 120 -9.70 -15.91 -13.61
N GLU A 121 -9.77 -15.00 -14.57
CA GLU A 121 -10.80 -13.96 -14.63
C GLU A 121 -12.21 -14.56 -14.71
N TRP A 122 -13.24 -13.72 -14.61
CA TRP A 122 -14.60 -14.18 -14.89
C TRP A 122 -14.77 -14.37 -16.39
N ASN A 123 -14.98 -15.61 -16.83
CA ASN A 123 -15.08 -15.97 -18.24
C ASN A 123 -16.25 -16.94 -18.43
N PRO A 124 -17.29 -16.62 -19.23
CA PRO A 124 -17.39 -15.58 -20.27
C PRO A 124 -17.80 -14.19 -19.75
N GLY A 125 -17.49 -13.85 -18.50
CA GLY A 125 -17.65 -12.48 -18.02
C GLY A 125 -19.07 -12.02 -17.76
N VAL A 126 -19.22 -10.71 -17.50
CA VAL A 126 -20.50 -10.09 -17.15
C VAL A 126 -21.44 -9.93 -18.35
N ASP A 127 -20.89 -9.76 -19.56
CA ASP A 127 -21.66 -9.64 -20.81
C ASP A 127 -21.79 -10.96 -21.59
N GLY A 128 -21.16 -12.03 -21.12
CA GLY A 128 -21.17 -13.33 -21.79
C GLY A 128 -20.20 -13.43 -22.98
N ASP A 129 -19.28 -12.47 -23.17
CA ASP A 129 -18.19 -12.55 -24.13
C ASP A 129 -16.89 -13.03 -23.44
N THR A 130 -16.22 -14.00 -24.05
CA THR A 130 -14.95 -14.53 -23.53
C THR A 130 -13.76 -13.60 -23.79
N ARG A 131 -13.95 -12.52 -24.57
CA ARG A 131 -12.87 -11.58 -24.92
C ARG A 131 -12.75 -10.45 -23.90
N ILE A 132 -11.51 -10.13 -23.55
CA ILE A 132 -11.20 -9.00 -22.69
C ILE A 132 -11.06 -7.73 -23.54
N THR A 133 -11.60 -6.62 -23.06
CA THR A 133 -11.52 -5.32 -23.74
C THR A 133 -10.31 -4.54 -23.25
N ILE A 134 -9.41 -4.15 -24.15
CA ILE A 134 -8.28 -3.26 -23.86
C ILE A 134 -8.61 -1.87 -24.38
N LEU A 135 -8.69 -0.90 -23.49
CA LEU A 135 -8.94 0.50 -23.85
C LEU A 135 -7.67 1.32 -23.70
N PHE A 136 -7.14 1.78 -24.83
CA PHE A 136 -6.09 2.78 -24.87
C PHE A 136 -6.70 4.18 -24.75
N GLN A 137 -6.41 4.85 -23.64
CA GLN A 137 -6.85 6.23 -23.38
C GLN A 137 -5.70 7.16 -23.02
N SER A 138 -5.98 8.47 -23.02
CA SER A 138 -5.07 9.46 -22.43
C SER A 138 -5.12 9.38 -20.90
N ILE A 139 -4.07 8.83 -20.28
CA ILE A 139 -3.90 8.69 -18.81
C ILE A 139 -2.89 9.73 -18.32
N LYS A 140 -3.01 10.18 -17.06
CA LYS A 140 -2.02 11.03 -16.38
C LYS A 140 -0.60 10.44 -16.49
N GLU A 141 0.39 11.33 -16.52
CA GLU A 141 1.80 10.94 -16.66
C GLU A 141 2.25 10.00 -15.53
N ASN A 142 3.18 9.09 -15.87
CA ASN A 142 3.79 8.09 -14.98
C ASN A 142 2.90 6.92 -14.50
N LEU A 143 1.66 6.79 -14.98
CA LEU A 143 0.81 5.63 -14.72
C LEU A 143 0.96 4.58 -15.83
N GLY A 144 1.08 3.30 -15.45
CA GLY A 144 1.23 2.17 -16.38
C GLY A 144 -0.10 1.66 -16.95
N GLY A 145 -1.20 1.93 -16.27
CA GLY A 145 -2.54 1.44 -16.57
C GLY A 145 -3.44 1.63 -15.35
N TYR A 146 -4.68 1.15 -15.46
CA TYR A 146 -5.53 0.91 -14.29
C TYR A 146 -6.63 -0.10 -14.60
N PHE A 147 -7.26 -0.60 -13.55
CA PHE A 147 -8.39 -1.50 -13.59
C PHE A 147 -9.58 -0.94 -12.79
N ARG A 148 -10.80 -1.05 -13.34
CA ARG A 148 -12.04 -0.69 -12.66
C ARG A 148 -12.90 -1.93 -12.44
N SER A 149 -12.96 -2.42 -11.20
CA SER A 149 -13.83 -3.55 -10.84
C SER A 149 -15.31 -3.27 -11.13
N THR A 150 -15.72 -2.00 -11.05
CA THR A 150 -17.08 -1.53 -11.40
C THR A 150 -17.55 -2.02 -12.76
N ASP A 151 -16.65 -2.13 -13.75
CA ASP A 151 -17.02 -2.55 -15.10
C ASP A 151 -17.40 -4.02 -15.22
N GLY A 152 -16.99 -4.86 -14.24
CA GLY A 152 -17.37 -6.26 -14.14
C GLY A 152 -18.76 -6.51 -13.53
N TYR A 153 -19.56 -5.47 -13.31
CA TYR A 153 -20.93 -5.57 -12.79
C TYR A 153 -21.97 -5.12 -13.82
N ILE A 154 -23.19 -5.65 -13.72
CA ILE A 154 -24.30 -5.18 -14.57
C ILE A 154 -24.70 -3.74 -14.19
N LYS A 155 -25.22 -2.95 -15.13
CA LYS A 155 -25.62 -1.56 -14.91
C LYS A 155 -26.71 -1.38 -13.86
N LEU A 156 -27.50 -2.43 -13.61
CA LEU A 156 -28.47 -2.42 -12.53
C LEU A 156 -27.81 -2.34 -11.15
N GLN A 157 -26.61 -2.92 -11.00
CA GLN A 157 -25.80 -2.89 -9.77
C GLN A 157 -24.88 -1.67 -9.75
N ALA A 158 -24.26 -1.35 -10.89
CA ALA A 158 -23.32 -0.24 -11.05
C ALA A 158 -23.63 0.59 -12.31
N PRO A 159 -24.39 1.70 -12.19
CA PRO A 159 -24.88 2.45 -13.35
C PRO A 159 -23.80 3.01 -14.30
N ASP A 160 -22.59 3.23 -13.80
CA ASP A 160 -21.40 3.69 -14.54
C ASP A 160 -20.49 2.54 -15.01
N SER A 161 -20.94 1.30 -14.88
CA SER A 161 -20.27 0.14 -15.44
C SER A 161 -20.27 0.14 -16.96
N ASN A 162 -19.16 -0.28 -17.56
CA ASN A 162 -19.09 -0.62 -18.98
C ASN A 162 -19.62 -2.04 -19.30
N GLU A 163 -19.97 -2.83 -18.28
CA GLU A 163 -20.46 -4.23 -18.36
C GLU A 163 -19.51 -5.11 -19.17
N ARG A 164 -18.21 -5.07 -18.87
CA ARG A 164 -17.14 -5.80 -19.58
C ARG A 164 -15.97 -6.11 -18.66
N GLU A 165 -15.33 -7.24 -18.92
CA GLU A 165 -13.99 -7.56 -18.48
C GLU A 165 -13.01 -6.71 -19.29
N MET A 166 -12.51 -5.65 -18.67
CA MET A 166 -11.72 -4.65 -19.40
C MET A 166 -10.55 -4.05 -18.61
N LEU A 167 -9.50 -3.69 -19.34
CA LEU A 167 -8.25 -3.13 -18.85
C LEU A 167 -7.97 -1.79 -19.54
N TYR A 168 -7.43 -0.83 -18.80
CA TYR A 168 -7.15 0.51 -19.31
C TYR A 168 -5.64 0.73 -19.39
N LEU A 169 -5.15 1.09 -20.58
CA LEU A 169 -3.73 1.30 -20.83
C LEU A 169 -3.48 2.70 -21.42
N PRO A 170 -2.31 3.32 -21.15
CA PRO A 170 -2.00 4.64 -21.65
C PRO A 170 -1.68 4.59 -23.16
N ILE A 171 -2.33 5.43 -23.96
CA ILE A 171 -2.01 5.62 -25.40
C ILE A 171 -0.53 5.96 -25.59
N ALA A 172 0.05 6.74 -24.68
CA ALA A 172 1.47 7.12 -24.72
C ALA A 172 2.44 5.92 -24.68
N LYS A 173 1.95 4.72 -24.32
CA LYS A 173 2.72 3.47 -24.25
C LYS A 173 2.31 2.44 -25.30
N ILE A 174 1.45 2.80 -26.26
CA ILE A 174 0.89 1.84 -27.23
C ILE A 174 1.96 1.15 -28.11
N GLU A 175 3.13 1.78 -28.25
CA GLU A 175 4.30 1.26 -28.99
C GLU A 175 5.49 0.99 -28.07
N ASP A 176 5.34 1.15 -26.75
CA ASP A 176 6.41 0.91 -25.79
C ASP A 176 6.60 -0.62 -25.64
N PRO A 177 7.83 -1.15 -25.76
CA PRO A 177 8.10 -2.57 -25.54
C PRO A 177 7.66 -3.09 -24.15
N GLN A 178 7.51 -2.20 -23.16
CA GLN A 178 7.03 -2.52 -21.81
C GLN A 178 5.51 -2.68 -21.73
N LEU A 179 4.76 -2.39 -22.79
CA LEU A 179 3.31 -2.49 -22.83
C LEU A 179 2.80 -3.87 -22.40
N LYS A 180 3.50 -4.94 -22.78
CA LYS A 180 3.16 -6.32 -22.35
C LYS A 180 3.24 -6.50 -20.83
N GLY A 181 4.17 -5.82 -20.16
CA GLY A 181 4.30 -5.83 -18.70
C GLY A 181 3.15 -5.10 -18.03
N PHE A 182 2.75 -3.93 -18.56
CA PHE A 182 1.56 -3.22 -18.08
C PHE A 182 0.28 -4.01 -18.31
N LEU A 183 0.11 -4.62 -19.49
CA LEU A 183 -1.03 -5.50 -19.76
C LEU A 183 -1.09 -6.69 -18.79
N ALA A 184 0.05 -7.32 -18.50
CA ALA A 184 0.14 -8.40 -17.53
C ALA A 184 -0.23 -7.94 -16.11
N HIS A 185 0.26 -6.78 -15.68
CA HIS A 185 -0.07 -6.15 -14.40
C HIS A 185 -1.58 -5.95 -14.25
N GLU A 186 -2.20 -5.25 -15.20
CA GLU A 186 -3.64 -4.98 -15.17
C GLU A 186 -4.47 -6.26 -15.27
N PHE A 187 -3.99 -7.27 -16.00
CA PHE A 187 -4.66 -8.56 -16.08
C PHE A 187 -4.67 -9.30 -14.73
N VAL A 188 -3.65 -9.17 -13.89
CA VAL A 188 -3.68 -9.71 -12.52
C VAL A 188 -4.79 -9.07 -11.71
N HIS A 189 -5.04 -7.77 -11.82
CA HIS A 189 -6.17 -7.13 -11.12
C HIS A 189 -7.53 -7.69 -11.56
N LEU A 190 -7.69 -7.96 -12.86
CA LEU A 190 -8.91 -8.61 -13.38
C LEU A 190 -9.07 -10.05 -12.86
N ILE A 191 -7.98 -10.81 -12.73
CA ILE A 191 -7.99 -12.12 -12.07
C ILE A 191 -8.36 -11.96 -10.60
N THR A 192 -7.74 -11.03 -9.87
CA THR A 192 -8.01 -10.75 -8.45
C THR A 192 -9.47 -10.42 -8.23
N PHE A 193 -10.07 -9.57 -9.07
CA PHE A 193 -11.49 -9.26 -9.01
C PHE A 193 -12.38 -10.51 -9.04
N ASN A 194 -12.07 -11.47 -9.91
CA ASN A 194 -12.84 -12.71 -9.92
C ASN A 194 -12.53 -13.60 -8.72
N GLN A 195 -11.24 -13.86 -8.46
CA GLN A 195 -10.81 -14.83 -7.44
C GLN A 195 -11.11 -14.38 -6.02
N LYS A 196 -11.11 -13.06 -5.76
CA LYS A 196 -11.29 -12.44 -4.45
C LYS A 196 -12.65 -11.76 -4.32
N ASP A 197 -12.85 -10.65 -5.02
CA ASP A 197 -14.05 -9.82 -4.85
C ASP A 197 -15.33 -10.61 -5.16
N ARG A 198 -15.37 -11.34 -6.27
CA ARG A 198 -16.57 -12.08 -6.68
C ARG A 198 -16.73 -13.41 -5.95
N LEU A 199 -15.70 -14.26 -5.98
CA LEU A 199 -15.81 -15.62 -5.44
C LEU A 199 -15.76 -15.68 -3.91
N GLN A 200 -14.99 -14.80 -3.27
CA GLN A 200 -14.84 -14.76 -1.81
C GLN A 200 -15.68 -13.66 -1.15
N ASN A 201 -16.21 -12.70 -1.92
CA ASN A 201 -16.99 -11.57 -1.41
C ASN A 201 -16.21 -10.73 -0.39
N VAL A 202 -14.94 -10.46 -0.72
CA VAL A 202 -14.02 -9.61 0.06
C VAL A 202 -13.05 -8.92 -0.91
N GLN A 203 -12.64 -7.69 -0.60
CA GLN A 203 -11.63 -6.97 -1.36
C GLN A 203 -10.27 -7.14 -0.71
N GLU A 204 -9.23 -7.34 -1.51
CA GLU A 204 -7.86 -7.44 -1.02
C GLU A 204 -7.33 -6.08 -0.54
N GLU A 205 -6.39 -6.08 0.41
CA GLU A 205 -5.65 -4.87 0.75
C GLU A 205 -4.82 -4.39 -0.44
N ILE A 206 -4.78 -3.07 -0.66
CA ILE A 206 -4.24 -2.49 -1.89
C ILE A 206 -2.77 -2.92 -2.11
N TRP A 207 -1.95 -2.84 -1.05
CA TRP A 207 -0.54 -3.21 -1.11
C TRP A 207 -0.32 -4.65 -1.63
N LEU A 208 -1.12 -5.62 -1.14
CA LEU A 208 -0.95 -7.02 -1.55
C LEU A 208 -1.54 -7.28 -2.95
N ASN A 209 -2.58 -6.55 -3.35
CA ASN A 209 -3.10 -6.61 -4.71
C ASN A 209 -2.06 -6.10 -5.73
N GLU A 210 -1.42 -4.98 -5.43
CA GLU A 210 -0.40 -4.35 -6.28
C GLU A 210 0.90 -5.16 -6.29
N ALA A 211 1.32 -5.70 -5.14
CA ALA A 211 2.46 -6.60 -5.04
C ALA A 211 2.33 -7.84 -5.95
N ARG A 212 1.14 -8.46 -6.02
CA ARG A 212 0.89 -9.58 -6.95
C ARG A 212 0.94 -9.16 -8.41
N ALA A 213 0.41 -7.98 -8.72
CA ALA A 213 0.38 -7.45 -10.08
C ALA A 213 1.78 -7.05 -10.57
N ASP A 214 2.60 -6.40 -9.73
CA ASP A 214 3.99 -6.05 -10.07
C ASP A 214 4.85 -7.30 -10.28
N TYR A 215 4.65 -8.33 -9.44
CA TYR A 215 5.37 -9.60 -9.54
C TYR A 215 5.03 -10.41 -10.81
N ALA A 216 3.97 -10.05 -11.55
CA ALA A 216 3.60 -10.69 -12.81
C ALA A 216 4.74 -10.66 -13.84
N SER A 217 5.52 -9.56 -13.88
CA SER A 217 6.67 -9.43 -14.80
C SER A 217 7.72 -10.51 -14.56
N THR A 218 7.96 -10.87 -13.30
CA THR A 218 8.88 -11.94 -12.93
C THR A 218 8.32 -13.31 -13.25
N ILE A 219 7.03 -13.57 -12.96
CA ILE A 219 6.36 -14.84 -13.33
C ILE A 219 6.46 -15.11 -14.84
N LEU A 220 6.35 -14.07 -15.65
CA LEU A 220 6.41 -14.15 -17.11
C LEU A 220 7.85 -14.21 -17.67
N GLY A 221 8.86 -14.15 -16.81
CA GLY A 221 10.28 -14.16 -17.18
C GLY A 221 10.75 -12.86 -17.83
N TYR A 222 9.99 -11.76 -17.74
CA TYR A 222 10.38 -10.47 -18.32
C TYR A 222 11.54 -9.82 -17.56
N ASP A 223 11.76 -10.22 -16.31
CA ASP A 223 12.88 -9.76 -15.48
C ASP A 223 14.12 -10.67 -15.53
N ASN A 224 14.10 -11.73 -16.34
CA ASN A 224 15.24 -12.65 -16.48
C ASN A 224 16.49 -11.92 -16.99
N ASN A 225 16.33 -11.08 -18.01
CA ASN A 225 17.37 -10.12 -18.38
C ASN A 225 17.21 -8.88 -17.50
N TYR A 226 18.13 -8.69 -16.56
CA TYR A 226 18.05 -7.60 -15.59
C TYR A 226 18.12 -6.20 -16.23
N GLU A 227 18.94 -6.01 -17.26
CA GLU A 227 19.14 -4.69 -17.86
C GLU A 227 17.87 -4.20 -18.58
N GLY A 228 17.33 -3.05 -18.16
CA GLY A 228 16.11 -2.46 -18.70
C GLY A 228 14.80 -3.07 -18.17
N SER A 229 14.89 -4.08 -17.28
CA SER A 229 13.74 -4.79 -16.72
C SER A 229 12.89 -3.96 -15.75
N ASN A 230 11.74 -4.51 -15.34
CA ASN A 230 10.97 -3.93 -14.24
C ASN A 230 11.74 -4.05 -12.94
N LEU A 231 12.31 -5.23 -12.67
CA LEU A 231 13.07 -5.50 -11.46
C LEU A 231 14.23 -4.51 -11.26
N GLN A 232 15.01 -4.20 -12.29
CA GLN A 232 16.09 -3.19 -12.17
C GLN A 232 15.56 -1.82 -11.75
N ARG A 233 14.40 -1.39 -12.26
CA ARG A 233 13.78 -0.13 -11.83
C ARG A 233 13.36 -0.18 -10.37
N ARG A 234 12.72 -1.28 -9.94
CA ARG A 234 12.31 -1.51 -8.55
C ARG A 234 13.51 -1.50 -7.60
N VAL A 235 14.61 -2.17 -7.96
CA VAL A 235 15.86 -2.15 -7.20
C VAL A 235 16.42 -0.72 -7.07
N ARG A 236 16.50 0.03 -8.16
CA ARG A 236 16.97 1.42 -8.12
C ARG A 236 16.10 2.28 -7.20
N ASP A 237 14.79 2.20 -7.34
CA ASP A 237 13.86 3.02 -6.57
C ASP A 237 13.82 2.61 -5.08
N PHE A 238 14.01 1.32 -4.76
CA PHE A 238 14.16 0.84 -3.38
C PHE A 238 15.45 1.35 -2.73
N LEU A 239 16.57 1.32 -3.44
CA LEU A 239 17.85 1.83 -2.93
C LEU A 239 17.82 3.35 -2.68
N GLU A 240 16.95 4.09 -3.38
CA GLU A 240 16.72 5.51 -3.15
C GLU A 240 15.98 5.77 -1.82
N ARG A 241 15.01 4.92 -1.48
CA ARG A 241 14.17 5.08 -0.29
C ARG A 241 13.82 3.73 0.37
N PRO A 242 14.79 3.05 0.99
CA PRO A 242 14.60 1.67 1.47
C PRO A 242 13.68 1.57 2.69
N SER A 243 13.44 2.70 3.38
CA SER A 243 12.57 2.79 4.57
C SER A 243 11.14 3.20 4.23
N ASP A 244 10.73 3.08 2.96
CA ASP A 244 9.32 3.18 2.59
C ASP A 244 8.54 1.98 3.18
N SER A 245 7.25 2.17 3.49
CA SER A 245 6.46 1.15 4.19
C SER A 245 5.92 0.15 3.19
N LEU A 246 6.02 -1.14 3.52
CA LEU A 246 5.47 -2.20 2.69
C LEU A 246 3.95 -2.14 2.56
N THR A 247 3.26 -1.57 3.55
CA THR A 247 1.79 -1.65 3.65
C THR A 247 1.09 -0.31 3.45
N GLU A 248 1.81 0.82 3.52
CA GLU A 248 1.23 2.11 3.15
C GLU A 248 1.17 2.22 1.63
N TRP A 249 -0.03 2.45 1.10
CA TRP A 249 -0.19 2.64 -0.34
C TRP A 249 -0.54 4.08 -0.69
N GLN A 250 0.35 4.75 -1.42
CA GLN A 250 0.15 6.09 -1.98
C GLN A 250 0.29 6.11 -3.50
N ASN A 251 0.39 4.94 -4.12
CA ASN A 251 0.61 4.76 -5.56
C ASN A 251 1.89 5.48 -6.04
N THR A 252 2.97 5.39 -5.26
CA THR A 252 4.28 5.94 -5.63
C THR A 252 5.22 4.86 -6.13
N LYS A 253 6.24 5.25 -6.92
CA LYS A 253 7.28 4.31 -7.36
C LYS A 253 8.03 3.61 -6.21
N TYR A 254 8.03 4.20 -5.01
CA TYR A 254 8.72 3.67 -3.83
C TYR A 254 7.90 2.55 -3.16
N ASP A 255 6.56 2.68 -3.15
CA ASP A 255 5.64 1.67 -2.62
C ASP A 255 5.85 0.35 -3.38
N TYR A 256 5.76 0.41 -4.72
CA TYR A 256 6.05 -0.72 -5.60
C TYR A 256 7.46 -1.29 -5.40
N ALA A 257 8.44 -0.44 -5.12
CA ALA A 257 9.82 -0.89 -4.96
C ALA A 257 10.02 -1.72 -3.70
N SER A 258 9.50 -1.25 -2.56
CA SER A 258 9.54 -1.98 -1.29
C SER A 258 8.78 -3.31 -1.38
N GLU A 259 7.58 -3.31 -1.98
CA GLU A 259 6.81 -4.52 -2.22
C GLU A 259 7.55 -5.50 -3.12
N SER A 260 8.07 -5.05 -4.26
CA SER A 260 8.79 -5.90 -5.21
C SER A 260 9.95 -6.63 -4.52
N LEU A 261 10.82 -5.90 -3.81
CA LEU A 261 11.96 -6.49 -3.14
C LEU A 261 11.53 -7.47 -2.03
N PHE A 262 10.50 -7.14 -1.26
CA PHE A 262 9.99 -8.07 -0.26
C PHE A 262 9.32 -9.31 -0.89
N MET A 263 8.54 -9.16 -1.96
CA MET A 263 7.89 -10.28 -2.67
C MET A 263 8.91 -11.23 -3.29
N HIS A 264 10.01 -10.70 -3.86
CA HIS A 264 11.10 -11.54 -4.35
C HIS A 264 11.71 -12.38 -3.22
N TYR A 265 11.96 -11.78 -2.05
CA TYR A 265 12.43 -12.54 -0.89
C TYR A 265 11.40 -13.58 -0.43
N LEU A 266 10.13 -13.19 -0.30
CA LEU A 266 9.06 -14.08 0.14
C LEU A 266 8.91 -15.29 -0.81
N VAL A 267 8.91 -15.07 -2.12
CA VAL A 267 8.77 -16.14 -3.11
C VAL A 267 10.02 -17.01 -3.20
N ASP A 268 11.23 -16.44 -3.10
CA ASP A 268 12.48 -17.19 -3.07
C ASP A 268 12.48 -18.24 -1.94
N HIS A 269 11.99 -17.87 -0.75
CA HIS A 269 12.06 -18.70 0.45
C HIS A 269 10.84 -19.61 0.66
N TYR A 270 9.66 -19.15 0.27
CA TYR A 270 8.39 -19.80 0.63
C TYR A 270 7.56 -20.23 -0.60
N GLY A 271 8.03 -19.89 -1.81
CA GLY A 271 7.43 -20.31 -3.07
C GLY A 271 6.25 -19.44 -3.52
N ILE A 272 5.96 -19.49 -4.82
CA ILE A 272 4.91 -18.68 -5.45
C ILE A 272 3.51 -18.97 -4.90
N ASN A 273 3.31 -20.17 -4.33
CA ASN A 273 2.02 -20.58 -3.77
C ASN A 273 1.58 -19.69 -2.60
N ILE A 274 2.51 -19.02 -1.90
CA ILE A 274 2.15 -18.02 -0.88
C ILE A 274 1.31 -16.90 -1.49
N LEU A 275 1.67 -16.40 -2.67
CA LEU A 275 0.91 -15.36 -3.36
C LEU A 275 -0.34 -15.91 -4.04
N ALA A 276 -0.23 -17.09 -4.66
CA ALA A 276 -1.30 -17.70 -5.44
C ALA A 276 -2.47 -18.21 -4.58
N ASP A 277 -2.18 -18.89 -3.47
CA ASP A 277 -3.23 -19.50 -2.64
C ASP A 277 -3.87 -18.50 -1.67
N SER A 278 -3.12 -17.50 -1.21
CA SER A 278 -3.66 -16.43 -0.34
C SER A 278 -4.71 -15.59 -1.05
N LEU A 279 -4.59 -15.43 -2.37
CA LEU A 279 -5.58 -14.77 -3.22
C LEU A 279 -6.96 -15.45 -3.17
N LYS A 280 -7.02 -16.74 -2.89
CA LYS A 280 -8.25 -17.53 -2.89
C LYS A 280 -8.92 -17.62 -1.52
N LEU A 281 -8.33 -17.00 -0.49
CA LEU A 281 -8.86 -16.96 0.88
C LEU A 281 -9.83 -15.80 1.09
N LYS A 282 -10.64 -15.90 2.16
CA LYS A 282 -11.50 -14.80 2.64
C LYS A 282 -10.76 -13.78 3.51
N SER A 283 -9.66 -14.18 4.15
CA SER A 283 -8.75 -13.25 4.82
C SER A 283 -7.98 -12.42 3.79
N VAL A 284 -7.48 -11.27 4.22
CA VAL A 284 -6.81 -10.28 3.36
C VAL A 284 -5.48 -9.88 3.96
N GLY A 285 -4.61 -9.29 3.15
CA GLY A 285 -3.34 -8.75 3.59
C GLY A 285 -2.46 -9.76 4.30
N ILE A 286 -1.84 -9.33 5.40
CA ILE A 286 -0.88 -10.13 6.18
C ILE A 286 -1.52 -11.43 6.69
N GLU A 287 -2.77 -11.39 7.13
CA GLU A 287 -3.46 -12.57 7.66
C GLU A 287 -3.59 -13.67 6.59
N SER A 288 -3.91 -13.28 5.35
CA SER A 288 -4.00 -14.24 4.24
C SER A 288 -2.67 -14.94 3.94
N ILE A 289 -1.55 -14.25 4.14
CA ILE A 289 -0.21 -14.80 3.97
C ILE A 289 0.12 -15.75 5.12
N ASN A 290 -0.15 -15.35 6.36
CA ASN A 290 0.05 -16.18 7.55
C ASN A 290 -0.74 -17.49 7.49
N GLU A 291 -1.99 -17.44 7.02
CA GLU A 291 -2.81 -18.65 6.85
C GLU A 291 -2.15 -19.66 5.89
N ILE A 292 -1.61 -19.18 4.76
CA ILE A 292 -0.94 -20.07 3.78
C ILE A 292 0.41 -20.56 4.30
N LEU A 293 1.19 -19.71 4.98
CA LEU A 293 2.45 -20.11 5.63
C LEU A 293 2.20 -21.25 6.61
N LEU A 294 1.21 -21.09 7.50
CA LEU A 294 0.83 -22.10 8.48
C LEU A 294 0.33 -23.38 7.80
N LYS A 295 -0.53 -23.25 6.77
CA LYS A 295 -1.05 -24.39 5.99
C LYS A 295 0.07 -25.18 5.31
N ASN A 296 1.13 -24.50 4.86
CA ASN A 296 2.29 -25.12 4.23
C ASN A 296 3.32 -25.65 5.25
N GLY A 297 3.05 -25.53 6.56
CA GLY A 297 3.87 -26.09 7.63
C GLY A 297 5.06 -25.23 8.06
N TYR A 298 5.14 -23.98 7.59
CA TYR A 298 6.16 -23.03 8.03
C TYR A 298 5.90 -22.61 9.49
N GLN A 299 6.99 -22.39 10.24
CA GLN A 299 6.91 -21.95 11.63
C GLN A 299 6.97 -20.42 11.73
N GLU A 300 7.60 -19.79 10.75
CA GLU A 300 7.71 -18.36 10.59
C GLU A 300 6.38 -17.76 10.14
N ASP A 301 5.99 -16.67 10.80
CA ASP A 301 4.92 -15.80 10.33
C ASP A 301 5.49 -14.64 9.50
N PHE A 302 4.60 -13.83 8.92
CA PHE A 302 4.95 -12.64 8.16
C PHE A 302 5.87 -11.68 8.93
N GLY A 303 5.68 -11.55 10.26
CA GLY A 303 6.49 -10.70 11.12
C GLY A 303 7.96 -11.14 11.17
N GLN A 304 8.20 -12.43 11.39
CA GLN A 304 9.54 -13.00 11.36
C GLN A 304 10.17 -12.90 9.96
N ILE A 305 9.40 -13.21 8.91
CA ILE A 305 9.86 -13.14 7.51
C ILE A 305 10.27 -11.72 7.13
N PHE A 306 9.45 -10.73 7.49
CA PHE A 306 9.76 -9.33 7.28
C PHE A 306 11.04 -8.94 8.03
N THR A 307 11.18 -9.38 9.28
CA THR A 307 12.39 -9.13 10.07
C THR A 307 13.63 -9.72 9.41
N ASP A 308 13.57 -10.97 8.94
CA ASP A 308 14.66 -11.64 8.24
C ASP A 308 15.01 -10.90 6.94
N TRP A 309 14.01 -10.46 6.17
CA TRP A 309 14.21 -9.63 4.97
C TRP A 309 14.95 -8.32 5.27
N THR A 310 14.61 -7.63 6.37
CA THR A 310 15.34 -6.40 6.75
C THR A 310 16.82 -6.65 7.07
N VAL A 311 17.19 -7.86 7.48
CA VAL A 311 18.60 -8.28 7.65
C VAL A 311 19.21 -8.64 6.29
N SER A 312 18.46 -9.35 5.44
CA SER A 312 18.88 -9.75 4.09
C SER A 312 19.32 -8.58 3.23
N VAL A 313 18.57 -7.47 3.22
CA VAL A 313 18.91 -6.30 2.39
C VAL A 313 20.19 -5.58 2.83
N VAL A 314 20.74 -5.89 4.00
CA VAL A 314 22.02 -5.35 4.50
C VAL A 314 23.17 -6.32 4.24
N ILE A 315 22.98 -7.59 4.60
CA ILE A 315 24.05 -8.59 4.59
C ILE A 315 24.13 -9.27 3.22
N ASN A 316 22.98 -9.74 2.72
CA ASN A 316 22.79 -10.49 1.49
C ASN A 316 23.85 -11.58 1.27
N ASP A 317 23.89 -12.56 2.17
CA ASP A 317 24.89 -13.63 2.18
C ASP A 317 24.27 -14.99 2.58
N CYS A 318 24.05 -15.85 1.59
CA CYS A 318 23.45 -17.17 1.81
C CYS A 318 24.38 -18.15 2.54
N PHE A 319 25.70 -17.93 2.53
CA PHE A 319 26.66 -18.79 3.23
C PHE A 319 26.60 -18.59 4.74
N LEU A 320 26.25 -17.38 5.17
CA LEU A 320 26.05 -17.07 6.59
C LEU A 320 24.80 -17.76 7.13
N ASN A 321 23.69 -17.56 6.44
CA ASN A 321 22.42 -18.21 6.68
C ASN A 321 21.55 -18.01 5.44
N SER A 322 20.90 -19.05 4.95
CA SER A 322 20.04 -18.93 3.78
C SER A 322 18.95 -17.88 3.98
N LYS A 323 18.45 -17.67 5.21
CA LYS A 323 17.44 -16.64 5.51
C LYS A 323 17.90 -15.20 5.27
N TYR A 324 19.21 -14.93 5.21
CA TYR A 324 19.73 -13.57 5.12
C TYR A 324 20.25 -13.21 3.72
N CYS A 325 19.60 -13.73 2.68
CA CYS A 325 19.90 -13.44 1.29
C CYS A 325 18.68 -13.59 0.36
N TYR A 326 18.83 -13.10 -0.86
CA TYR A 326 18.00 -13.47 -2.00
C TYR A 326 18.55 -14.73 -2.68
N PHE A 327 17.67 -15.58 -3.21
CA PHE A 327 18.04 -16.67 -4.10
C PHE A 327 17.99 -16.24 -5.57
N ASN A 328 17.23 -15.20 -5.88
CA ASN A 328 17.22 -14.58 -7.20
C ASN A 328 18.61 -14.02 -7.57
N GLU A 329 19.19 -14.52 -8.66
CA GLU A 329 20.54 -14.14 -9.11
C GLU A 329 20.67 -12.65 -9.43
N ASN A 330 19.60 -11.99 -9.86
CA ASN A 330 19.60 -10.56 -10.16
C ASN A 330 19.62 -9.69 -8.88
N LEU A 331 19.36 -10.29 -7.72
CA LEU A 331 19.30 -9.61 -6.42
C LEU A 331 20.45 -9.95 -5.48
N ASN A 332 21.34 -10.88 -5.86
CA ASN A 332 22.43 -11.40 -5.01
C ASN A 332 23.46 -10.34 -4.53
N ASN A 333 23.57 -9.22 -5.23
CA ASN A 333 24.53 -8.15 -4.95
C ASN A 333 23.90 -6.91 -4.32
N ILE A 334 22.59 -6.92 -4.09
CA ILE A 334 21.89 -5.76 -3.53
C ILE A 334 22.25 -5.63 -2.06
N LYS A 335 22.72 -4.45 -1.69
CA LYS A 335 22.90 -4.03 -0.30
C LYS A 335 22.49 -2.58 -0.16
N ILE A 336 21.67 -2.29 0.83
CA ILE A 336 21.36 -0.91 1.19
C ILE A 336 22.56 -0.28 1.91
N ASN A 337 22.58 1.05 1.95
CA ASN A 337 23.52 1.81 2.77
C ASN A 337 22.79 2.35 4.02
N PRO A 338 23.02 1.78 5.21
CA PRO A 338 22.42 2.28 6.45
C PRO A 338 22.85 3.71 6.78
N THR A 339 22.01 4.44 7.53
CA THR A 339 22.35 5.76 8.05
C THR A 339 23.52 5.66 9.02
N LEU A 340 24.58 6.43 8.76
CA LEU A 340 25.83 6.37 9.53
C LEU A 340 25.78 7.26 10.77
N ASN A 341 26.19 6.67 11.91
CA ASN A 341 26.33 7.31 13.20
C ASN A 341 27.76 7.05 13.72
N PHE A 342 28.47 8.10 14.12
CA PHE A 342 29.87 8.01 14.55
C PHE A 342 30.02 8.30 16.04
N LEU A 343 30.73 7.43 16.75
CA LEU A 343 31.17 7.65 18.12
C LEU A 343 32.66 8.03 18.18
N PRO A 344 33.05 9.08 18.92
CA PRO A 344 34.45 9.41 19.18
C PRO A 344 35.26 8.21 19.69
N LEU A 345 36.53 8.11 19.26
CA LEU A 345 37.42 7.00 19.60
C LEU A 345 38.05 7.11 21.00
N THR A 346 37.94 8.27 21.64
CA THR A 346 38.56 8.55 22.93
C THR A 346 37.58 9.25 23.87
N GLY A 347 37.75 8.98 25.18
CA GLY A 347 36.91 9.53 26.22
C GLY A 347 35.51 8.93 26.28
N ASN A 348 34.71 9.41 27.23
CA ASN A 348 33.31 9.04 27.32
C ASN A 348 32.55 9.60 26.12
N SER A 349 31.76 8.77 25.46
CA SER A 349 30.91 9.18 24.35
C SER A 349 29.50 8.64 24.51
N SER A 350 28.52 9.44 24.10
CA SER A 350 27.12 9.04 24.02
C SER A 350 26.47 9.77 22.87
N LEU A 351 25.69 9.06 22.06
CA LEU A 351 24.88 9.57 20.98
C LEU A 351 23.47 9.03 21.13
N SER A 352 22.50 9.93 21.21
CA SER A 352 21.07 9.60 21.23
C SER A 352 20.39 10.15 19.99
N VAL A 353 19.66 9.28 19.28
CA VAL A 353 18.99 9.60 18.03
C VAL A 353 17.52 9.23 18.15
N THR A 354 16.63 10.16 17.83
CA THR A 354 15.18 9.93 17.79
C THR A 354 14.70 10.02 16.35
N ASN A 355 14.09 8.94 15.89
CA ASN A 355 13.52 8.80 14.55
C ASN A 355 12.03 8.50 14.64
N VAL A 356 11.35 8.55 13.50
CA VAL A 356 9.96 8.09 13.36
C VAL A 356 9.89 7.02 12.27
N THR A 357 8.98 6.07 12.42
CA THR A 357 8.75 5.03 11.40
C THR A 357 7.29 4.64 11.31
N LYS A 358 6.91 4.00 10.20
CA LYS A 358 5.57 3.43 9.97
C LYS A 358 5.59 1.94 10.28
N ASN A 359 4.42 1.31 10.35
CA ASN A 359 4.36 -0.14 10.37
C ASN A 359 4.98 -0.71 9.08
N TRP A 360 5.66 -1.85 9.19
CA TRP A 360 6.24 -2.59 8.06
C TRP A 360 7.21 -1.76 7.22
N ALA A 361 7.96 -0.86 7.86
CA ALA A 361 9.11 -0.17 7.30
C ALA A 361 10.39 -0.61 8.02
N GLY A 362 11.40 -1.01 7.24
CA GLY A 362 12.74 -1.26 7.76
C GLY A 362 13.48 0.06 8.00
N ASN A 363 14.24 0.17 9.08
CA ASN A 363 15.06 1.35 9.36
C ASN A 363 16.45 0.87 9.72
N TRP A 364 17.52 1.40 9.13
CA TRP A 364 18.87 0.86 9.32
C TRP A 364 19.84 1.94 9.81
N GLN A 365 20.40 1.73 10.99
CA GLN A 365 21.31 2.69 11.64
C GLN A 365 22.63 1.99 11.92
N LYS A 366 23.70 2.46 11.29
CA LYS A 366 25.05 1.92 11.44
C LYS A 366 25.87 2.79 12.37
N VAL A 367 26.37 2.20 13.46
CA VAL A 367 27.24 2.83 14.44
C VAL A 367 28.68 2.38 14.19
N ILE A 368 29.58 3.35 14.04
CA ILE A 368 31.03 3.14 13.88
C ILE A 368 31.81 3.95 14.92
N GLY A 369 33.10 3.64 15.05
CA GLY A 369 33.98 4.31 16.01
C GLY A 369 33.77 3.77 17.42
N GLY A 370 34.08 4.60 18.43
CA GLY A 370 34.06 4.16 19.82
C GLY A 370 35.18 3.19 20.18
N ASN A 371 35.64 3.22 21.44
CA ASN A 371 36.63 2.25 21.94
C ASN A 371 36.37 1.90 23.42
N GLY A 372 36.12 0.62 23.70
CA GLY A 372 35.65 0.13 25.00
C GLY A 372 34.33 -0.63 24.88
N ASP A 373 33.65 -0.83 26.00
CA ASP A 373 32.35 -1.50 26.06
C ASP A 373 31.25 -0.55 25.56
N LEU A 374 30.55 -0.94 24.49
CA LEU A 374 29.45 -0.17 23.91
C LEU A 374 28.13 -0.64 24.50
N THR A 375 27.39 0.29 25.11
CA THR A 375 26.00 0.07 25.53
C THR A 375 25.07 0.62 24.45
N LEU A 376 24.13 -0.21 24.01
CA LEU A 376 23.01 0.17 23.15
C LEU A 376 21.74 0.13 23.99
N GLU A 377 21.04 1.25 24.07
CA GLU A 377 19.71 1.38 24.62
C GLU A 377 18.72 1.68 23.49
N PHE A 378 17.55 1.05 23.53
CA PHE A 378 16.42 1.33 22.65
C PHE A 378 15.19 1.65 23.50
N ALA A 379 14.39 2.61 23.06
CA ALA A 379 13.11 2.94 23.68
C ALA A 379 12.10 3.39 22.62
N SER A 380 10.84 2.99 22.80
CA SER A 380 9.71 3.54 22.05
C SER A 380 8.49 3.72 22.96
N LEU A 381 7.31 3.98 22.37
CA LEU A 381 6.07 4.08 23.13
C LEU A 381 5.59 2.69 23.57
N ALA A 382 5.11 2.59 24.82
CA ALA A 382 4.52 1.36 25.33
C ALA A 382 3.28 0.94 24.51
N GLY A 383 3.09 -0.37 24.35
CA GLY A 383 1.98 -0.95 23.58
C GLY A 383 2.24 -1.08 22.07
N LEU A 384 3.41 -0.62 21.60
CA LEU A 384 3.90 -0.94 20.26
C LEU A 384 4.59 -2.31 20.25
N ASP A 385 4.82 -2.85 19.05
CA ASP A 385 5.56 -4.09 18.80
C ASP A 385 6.73 -3.80 17.86
N PHE A 386 7.84 -3.32 18.43
CA PHE A 386 9.08 -3.16 17.70
C PHE A 386 9.89 -4.46 17.69
N LYS A 387 10.39 -4.84 16.51
CA LYS A 387 11.46 -5.83 16.37
C LYS A 387 12.76 -5.10 16.08
N VAL A 388 13.81 -5.41 16.85
CA VAL A 388 15.11 -4.73 16.75
C VAL A 388 16.23 -5.76 16.61
N PRO A 389 16.37 -6.39 15.43
CA PRO A 389 17.60 -7.10 15.11
C PRO A 389 18.79 -6.14 15.10
N TYR A 390 19.95 -6.66 15.51
CA TYR A 390 21.21 -5.96 15.41
C TYR A 390 22.30 -6.87 14.84
N ILE A 391 23.20 -6.26 14.08
CA ILE A 391 24.24 -6.92 13.32
C ILE A 391 25.58 -6.35 13.79
N LEU A 392 26.44 -7.23 14.31
CA LEU A 392 27.83 -6.91 14.61
C LEU A 392 28.72 -7.41 13.48
N TYR A 393 29.61 -6.54 12.99
CA TYR A 393 30.62 -6.94 12.02
C TYR A 393 32.00 -6.86 12.65
N ASP A 394 32.64 -8.01 12.82
CA ASP A 394 33.91 -8.11 13.54
C ASP A 394 35.13 -7.68 12.69
N LYS A 395 36.30 -7.53 13.32
CA LYS A 395 37.54 -7.20 12.61
C LYS A 395 38.06 -8.34 11.71
N LYS A 396 37.55 -9.56 11.89
CA LYS A 396 37.85 -10.75 11.08
C LYS A 396 36.89 -10.91 9.89
N ASN A 397 35.98 -9.96 9.66
CA ASN A 397 34.98 -9.95 8.59
C ASN A 397 33.81 -10.94 8.78
N ASN A 398 33.47 -11.29 10.02
CA ASN A 398 32.30 -12.11 10.31
C ASN A 398 31.12 -11.26 10.79
N TYR A 399 29.93 -11.67 10.40
CA TYR A 399 28.68 -11.12 10.92
C TYR A 399 28.18 -11.94 12.11
N THR A 400 27.66 -11.26 13.12
CA THR A 400 26.84 -11.85 14.18
C THR A 400 25.50 -11.12 14.20
N ILE A 401 24.41 -11.89 14.03
CA ILE A 401 23.04 -11.36 14.08
C ILE A 401 22.43 -11.81 15.40
N ALA A 402 21.79 -10.86 16.09
CA ALA A 402 21.05 -11.12 17.31
C ALA A 402 19.88 -10.13 17.42
N PHE A 403 19.02 -10.33 18.41
CA PHE A 403 17.78 -9.57 18.59
C PHE A 403 17.78 -8.91 19.96
N LEU A 404 17.61 -7.59 19.97
CA LEU A 404 17.45 -6.83 21.20
C LEU A 404 16.07 -7.16 21.79
N GLN A 405 16.07 -7.77 22.98
CA GLN A 405 14.84 -8.07 23.70
C GLN A 405 14.28 -6.77 24.29
N LEU A 406 13.00 -6.50 24.01
CA LEU A 406 12.29 -5.34 24.54
C LEU A 406 11.35 -5.77 25.67
N ASP A 407 11.29 -4.97 26.72
CA ASP A 407 10.38 -5.15 27.83
C ASP A 407 8.93 -4.70 27.49
N SER A 408 8.03 -4.83 28.46
CA SER A 408 6.63 -4.38 28.32
C SER A 408 6.46 -2.87 28.07
N GLN A 409 7.49 -2.05 28.33
CA GLN A 409 7.54 -0.62 28.04
C GLN A 409 8.23 -0.32 26.70
N GLN A 410 8.50 -1.36 25.89
CA GLN A 410 9.24 -1.26 24.63
C GLN A 410 10.63 -0.64 24.80
N LYS A 411 11.33 -1.03 25.87
CA LYS A 411 12.72 -0.67 26.15
C LYS A 411 13.61 -1.89 26.15
N GLY A 412 14.83 -1.75 25.63
CA GLY A 412 15.83 -2.81 25.62
C GLY A 412 17.23 -2.25 25.77
N GLU A 413 18.11 -3.03 26.37
CA GLU A 413 19.51 -2.66 26.57
C GLU A 413 20.42 -3.87 26.33
N ILE A 414 21.56 -3.64 25.68
CA ILE A 414 22.66 -4.60 25.59
C ILE A 414 24.01 -3.89 25.77
N THR A 415 25.00 -4.64 26.26
CA THR A 415 26.40 -4.21 26.28
C THR A 415 27.23 -5.13 25.37
N ILE A 416 27.95 -4.53 24.42
CA ILE A 416 28.88 -5.19 23.52
C ILE A 416 30.29 -4.90 24.02
N LYS A 417 30.95 -5.93 24.54
CA LYS A 417 32.29 -5.80 25.11
C LYS A 417 33.34 -5.53 24.06
N ASP A 418 34.34 -4.73 24.42
CA ASP A 418 35.54 -4.47 23.61
C ASP A 418 35.19 -4.02 22.17
N PHE A 419 34.17 -3.17 22.00
CA PHE A 419 33.58 -2.83 20.69
C PHE A 419 34.62 -2.32 19.68
N GLY A 420 35.38 -1.28 20.03
CA GLY A 420 36.42 -0.72 19.17
C GLY A 420 37.60 -1.65 18.92
N THR A 421 37.80 -2.67 19.76
CA THR A 421 38.86 -3.67 19.63
C THR A 421 38.44 -4.81 18.70
N ASN A 422 37.24 -5.36 18.91
CA ASN A 422 36.77 -6.59 18.27
C ASN A 422 35.90 -6.34 17.04
N TYR A 423 35.20 -5.20 16.98
CA TYR A 423 34.19 -4.90 15.97
C TYR A 423 34.56 -3.69 15.13
N LYS A 424 34.12 -3.70 13.87
CA LYS A 424 34.25 -2.57 12.95
C LYS A 424 33.04 -1.65 13.05
N TYR A 425 31.85 -2.25 13.23
CA TYR A 425 30.59 -1.53 13.32
C TYR A 425 29.47 -2.39 13.91
N LEU A 426 28.43 -1.71 14.38
CA LEU A 426 27.13 -2.23 14.77
C LEU A 426 26.10 -1.68 13.80
N ILE A 427 25.11 -2.47 13.39
CA ILE A 427 23.92 -1.99 12.69
C ILE A 427 22.72 -2.40 13.53
N ILE A 428 21.77 -1.49 13.76
CA ILE A 428 20.46 -1.82 14.32
C ILE A 428 19.39 -1.62 13.25
N ASN A 429 18.45 -2.56 13.16
CA ASN A 429 17.40 -2.51 12.13
C ASN A 429 15.99 -2.49 12.75
N PRO A 430 15.58 -1.44 13.48
CA PRO A 430 14.25 -1.42 14.07
C PRO A 430 13.15 -1.42 13.01
N SER A 431 12.11 -2.21 13.24
CA SER A 431 10.86 -2.21 12.46
C SER A 431 9.65 -2.29 13.39
N LEU A 432 8.60 -1.54 13.07
CA LEU A 432 7.34 -1.55 13.81
C LEU A 432 6.37 -2.53 13.15
N GLN A 433 5.78 -3.45 13.91
CA GLN A 433 4.94 -4.54 13.39
C GLN A 433 3.60 -4.65 14.14
N THR A 434 3.09 -3.52 14.65
CA THR A 434 1.90 -3.46 15.52
C THR A 434 0.59 -3.58 14.76
N LYS A 435 0.45 -2.83 13.66
CA LYS A 435 -0.76 -2.87 12.83
C LYS A 435 -0.62 -4.02 11.85
N THR A 436 -1.60 -4.91 11.77
CA THR A 436 -1.55 -6.11 10.90
C THR A 436 -2.63 -6.15 9.82
N ALA A 437 -3.60 -5.21 9.84
CA ALA A 437 -4.69 -5.16 8.89
C ALA A 437 -5.28 -3.74 8.78
N GLY A 438 -6.08 -3.51 7.74
CA GLY A 438 -6.82 -2.27 7.50
C GLY A 438 -5.92 -1.15 6.98
N PHE A 439 -5.02 -1.47 6.04
CA PHE A 439 -4.14 -0.50 5.41
C PHE A 439 -4.86 0.18 4.23
N ASP A 440 -5.52 1.29 4.53
CA ASP A 440 -6.42 2.01 3.59
C ASP A 440 -5.80 3.32 3.07
N GLY A 441 -4.46 3.39 2.98
CA GLY A 441 -3.72 4.56 2.52
C GLY A 441 -2.71 5.07 3.55
N LEU A 442 -2.71 6.38 3.81
CA LEU A 442 -1.71 7.04 4.67
C LEU A 442 -1.62 6.44 6.09
N GLU A 443 -0.43 6.04 6.47
CA GLU A 443 -0.12 5.43 7.76
C GLU A 443 0.52 6.40 8.75
N LEU A 444 0.19 6.22 10.03
CA LEU A 444 0.77 6.99 11.13
C LEU A 444 2.25 6.63 11.35
N THR A 445 3.02 7.64 11.73
CA THR A 445 4.41 7.46 12.15
C THR A 445 4.53 7.44 13.67
N TYR A 446 5.44 6.61 14.18
CA TYR A 446 5.68 6.40 15.59
C TYR A 446 7.14 6.66 15.93
N PRO A 447 7.43 7.41 17.01
CA PRO A 447 8.79 7.69 17.40
C PRO A 447 9.46 6.49 18.07
N TYR A 448 10.75 6.35 17.82
CA TYR A 448 11.63 5.51 18.63
C TYR A 448 12.97 6.23 18.81
N THR A 449 13.65 5.91 19.90
CA THR A 449 14.95 6.44 20.24
C THR A 449 15.92 5.30 20.46
N PHE A 450 17.12 5.42 19.90
CA PHE A 450 18.24 4.60 20.34
C PHE A 450 19.35 5.50 20.88
N THR A 451 20.02 5.01 21.92
CA THR A 451 21.21 5.64 22.48
C THR A 451 22.34 4.65 22.44
N VAL A 452 23.50 5.07 21.92
CA VAL A 452 24.74 4.30 22.01
C VAL A 452 25.75 5.08 22.83
N SER A 453 26.39 4.40 23.78
CA SER A 453 27.38 5.03 24.66
C SER A 453 28.54 4.11 24.99
N ILE A 454 29.71 4.70 25.20
CA ILE A 454 30.91 4.03 25.68
C ILE A 454 31.44 4.79 26.89
N ALA A 455 31.62 4.06 27.99
CA ALA A 455 32.42 4.52 29.11
C ALA A 455 33.89 4.33 28.75
N GLY A 456 34.65 5.41 28.65
CA GLY A 456 36.09 5.34 28.42
C GLY A 456 36.82 4.94 29.72
N ASP A 457 37.97 4.30 29.58
CA ASP A 457 38.98 4.32 30.64
C ASP A 457 39.32 5.80 30.90
N ILE A 458 39.22 6.23 32.16
CA ILE A 458 39.49 7.62 32.55
C ILE A 458 40.96 7.72 33.01
N PRO A 459 41.94 8.13 32.17
CA PRO A 459 43.12 8.77 32.69
C PRO A 459 42.76 10.24 32.96
N GLY A 460 42.33 10.52 34.19
CA GLY A 460 42.34 11.88 34.77
C GLY A 460 41.22 12.85 34.35
N GLY A 461 39.96 12.42 34.31
CA GLY A 461 38.82 13.33 34.22
C GLY A 461 38.57 14.01 35.58
N ASP A 462 38.80 15.34 35.63
CA ASP A 462 38.62 16.15 36.84
C ASP A 462 37.25 15.88 37.50
N PRO A 463 37.19 15.29 38.71
CA PRO A 463 35.96 14.97 39.44
C PRO A 463 35.03 16.18 39.58
N VAL A 464 35.60 17.39 39.57
CA VAL A 464 34.86 18.64 39.65
C VAL A 464 34.02 18.88 38.39
N THR A 465 34.52 18.51 37.21
CA THR A 465 33.78 18.69 35.94
C THR A 465 32.63 17.69 35.82
N ILE A 466 32.85 16.44 36.24
CA ILE A 466 31.80 15.42 36.28
C ILE A 466 30.71 15.83 37.28
N GLN A 467 31.10 16.31 38.47
CA GLN A 467 30.14 16.80 39.45
C GLN A 467 29.40 18.04 38.96
N ASN A 468 30.07 18.95 38.25
CA ASN A 468 29.44 20.14 37.66
C ASN A 468 28.43 19.78 36.56
N LEU A 469 28.75 18.79 35.71
CA LEU A 469 27.83 18.30 34.68
C LEU A 469 26.66 17.53 35.30
N LEU A 470 26.89 16.71 36.32
CA LEU A 470 25.81 16.05 37.06
C LEU A 470 24.90 17.06 37.77
N ASN A 471 25.47 18.12 38.35
CA ASN A 471 24.71 19.21 38.93
C ASN A 471 23.91 19.97 37.85
N GLN A 472 24.49 20.22 36.67
CA GLN A 472 23.78 20.82 35.54
C GLN A 472 22.65 19.93 35.02
N ILE A 473 22.86 18.61 34.94
CA ILE A 473 21.82 17.64 34.56
C ILE A 473 20.71 17.60 35.61
N ALA A 474 21.03 17.64 36.91
CA ALA A 474 20.03 17.71 37.97
C ALA A 474 19.23 19.02 37.92
N ASP A 475 19.89 20.14 37.63
CA ASP A 475 19.25 21.44 37.45
C ASP A 475 18.38 21.49 36.19
N LEU A 476 18.84 20.91 35.08
CA LEU A 476 18.06 20.79 33.85
C LEU A 476 16.86 19.85 34.04
N LYS A 477 17.03 18.74 34.75
CA LYS A 477 15.91 17.85 35.13
C LYS A 477 14.89 18.55 36.04
N LYS A 478 15.35 19.36 37.01
CA LYS A 478 14.47 20.22 37.81
C LYS A 478 13.77 21.28 36.96
N LYS A 479 14.46 21.90 36.00
CA LYS A 479 13.86 22.86 35.06
C LYS A 479 12.84 22.21 34.13
N ILE A 480 13.11 20.99 33.64
CA ILE A 480 12.17 20.22 32.82
C ILE A 480 10.95 19.79 33.66
N ALA A 481 11.14 19.31 34.89
CA ALA A 481 10.04 19.01 35.80
C ALA A 481 9.23 20.26 36.19
N ALA A 482 9.89 21.41 36.34
CA ALA A 482 9.24 22.70 36.58
C ALA A 482 8.49 23.21 35.34
N ILE A 483 8.99 22.96 34.13
CA ILE A 483 8.31 23.30 32.86
C ILE A 483 7.13 22.35 32.61
N GLN A 484 7.25 21.06 32.94
CA GLN A 484 6.18 20.07 32.86
C GLN A 484 5.08 20.30 33.91
N ASN A 485 5.42 20.87 35.07
CA ASN A 485 4.46 21.27 36.11
C ASN A 485 4.04 22.75 36.05
N ASN A 486 4.52 23.55 35.07
CA ASN A 486 4.02 24.91 34.85
C ASN A 486 2.77 24.88 33.96
N THR A 487 1.73 24.21 34.45
CA THR A 487 0.34 24.43 34.04
C THR A 487 -0.18 25.75 34.60
N ASN A 488 0.59 26.83 34.47
CA ASN A 488 0.06 28.17 34.58
C ASN A 488 -0.36 28.61 33.19
N VAL A 489 -1.55 28.15 32.79
CA VAL A 489 -2.31 28.73 31.69
C VAL A 489 -2.52 30.21 32.04
N PRO A 490 -1.91 31.17 31.31
CA PRO A 490 -2.27 32.57 31.47
C PRO A 490 -3.77 32.71 31.13
N PRO A 491 -4.54 33.55 31.84
CA PRO A 491 -5.95 33.75 31.51
C PRO A 491 -6.08 34.20 30.05
N VAL A 492 -7.16 33.74 29.39
CA VAL A 492 -7.49 34.10 28.01
C VAL A 492 -7.82 35.60 27.94
N THR A 493 -6.81 36.45 27.78
CA THR A 493 -6.98 37.85 27.41
C THR A 493 -6.69 38.01 25.92
N GLY A 494 -7.74 37.88 25.09
CA GLY A 494 -7.71 38.37 23.70
C GLY A 494 -8.46 37.56 22.64
N CYS A 495 -8.81 36.30 22.87
CA CYS A 495 -9.42 35.44 21.84
C CYS A 495 -10.96 35.50 21.89
N THR A 496 -11.55 36.50 21.25
CA THR A 496 -13.02 36.73 21.30
C THR A 496 -13.78 36.09 20.13
N SER A 497 -13.12 35.84 18.99
CA SER A 497 -13.73 35.16 17.83
C SER A 497 -12.69 34.67 16.81
N PHE A 498 -13.08 33.70 15.99
CA PHE A 498 -12.32 33.17 14.86
C PHE A 498 -12.99 33.55 13.52
N PRO A 499 -12.49 34.60 12.82
CA PRO A 499 -13.07 35.04 11.54
C PRO A 499 -12.54 34.28 10.32
N ASN A 500 -11.34 33.70 10.40
CA ASN A 500 -10.63 33.06 9.29
C ASN A 500 -10.52 31.54 9.47
N ASN A 501 -10.48 30.80 8.35
CA ASN A 501 -10.32 29.35 8.38
C ASN A 501 -8.88 29.02 8.78
N LEU A 502 -8.70 28.08 9.69
CA LEU A 502 -7.37 27.67 10.16
C LEU A 502 -7.09 26.23 9.74
N TYR A 503 -5.90 25.99 9.21
CA TYR A 503 -5.47 24.68 8.72
C TYR A 503 -3.94 24.58 8.69
N ALA A 504 -3.43 23.36 8.52
CA ALA A 504 -2.00 23.12 8.44
C ALA A 504 -1.38 23.91 7.26
N GLY A 505 -0.32 24.67 7.54
CA GLY A 505 0.33 25.56 6.56
C GLY A 505 -0.28 26.97 6.45
N TYR A 506 -1.35 27.27 7.20
CA TYR A 506 -1.87 28.63 7.30
C TYR A 506 -0.99 29.50 8.22
N GLY A 507 -0.61 30.70 7.76
CA GLY A 507 0.41 31.54 8.41
C GLY A 507 -0.06 32.42 9.57
N ASP A 508 -1.30 32.29 10.06
CA ASP A 508 -1.83 33.12 11.15
C ASP A 508 -1.44 32.58 12.52
N VAL A 509 -0.22 32.92 12.95
CA VAL A 509 0.35 32.50 14.25
C VAL A 509 -0.53 32.93 15.43
N VAL A 510 -1.18 34.08 15.37
CA VAL A 510 -2.02 34.60 16.47
C VAL A 510 -3.32 33.81 16.55
N GLY A 511 -4.00 33.60 15.41
CA GLY A 511 -5.19 32.76 15.32
C GLY A 511 -4.92 31.32 15.77
N ILE A 512 -3.76 30.76 15.42
CA ILE A 512 -3.38 29.40 15.84
C ILE A 512 -3.13 29.32 17.35
N LYS A 513 -2.48 30.31 17.97
CA LYS A 513 -2.32 30.33 19.43
C LYS A 513 -3.67 30.39 20.14
N CYS A 514 -4.60 31.22 19.65
CA CYS A 514 -5.96 31.27 20.18
C CYS A 514 -6.67 29.93 20.05
N LEU A 515 -6.55 29.26 18.90
CA LEU A 515 -7.14 27.95 18.67
C LEU A 515 -6.58 26.90 19.65
N GLN A 516 -5.26 26.87 19.83
CA GLN A 516 -4.59 25.92 20.73
C GLN A 516 -4.99 26.15 22.19
N GLN A 517 -5.10 27.40 22.63
CA GLN A 517 -5.60 27.75 23.97
C GLN A 517 -7.04 27.29 24.17
N PHE A 518 -7.90 27.53 23.19
CA PHE A 518 -9.29 27.08 23.23
C PHE A 518 -9.36 25.55 23.28
N LEU A 519 -8.63 24.84 22.42
CA LEU A 519 -8.65 23.37 22.40
C LEU A 519 -8.13 22.78 23.72
N ALA A 520 -7.12 23.41 24.33
CA ALA A 520 -6.63 23.03 25.65
C ALA A 520 -7.69 23.23 26.75
N SER A 521 -8.49 24.30 26.66
CA SER A 521 -9.60 24.54 27.60
C SER A 521 -10.74 23.53 27.48
N GLN A 522 -10.84 22.79 26.37
CA GLN A 522 -11.82 21.71 26.20
C GLN A 522 -11.47 20.41 26.96
N GLY A 523 -10.31 20.39 27.64
CA GLY A 523 -9.84 19.30 28.48
C GLY A 523 -8.88 18.34 27.77
N SER A 524 -8.21 17.50 28.56
CA SER A 524 -7.20 16.56 28.07
C SER A 524 -7.74 15.50 27.12
N GLY A 525 -9.06 15.25 27.10
CA GLY A 525 -9.69 14.38 26.09
C GLY A 525 -9.71 14.97 24.67
N ILE A 526 -9.59 16.30 24.54
CA ILE A 526 -9.54 17.00 23.26
C ILE A 526 -8.11 17.34 22.89
N TYR A 527 -7.38 17.98 23.80
CA TYR A 527 -5.98 18.38 23.56
C TYR A 527 -5.07 17.97 24.73
N PRO A 528 -4.69 16.67 24.82
CA PRO A 528 -3.87 16.14 25.92
C PRO A 528 -2.57 16.89 26.13
N GLU A 529 -1.96 17.33 25.04
CA GLU A 529 -0.64 17.96 25.05
C GLU A 529 -0.71 19.44 25.49
N ALA A 530 -1.88 20.09 25.35
CA ALA A 530 -2.15 21.49 25.75
C ALA A 530 -1.08 22.51 25.30
N LEU A 531 -0.37 22.23 24.20
CA LEU A 531 0.74 23.06 23.72
C LEU A 531 0.23 24.27 22.92
N VAL A 532 0.65 25.48 23.30
CA VAL A 532 0.33 26.73 22.60
C VAL A 532 1.58 27.25 21.88
N THR A 533 1.88 26.68 20.73
CA THR A 533 3.09 26.97 19.95
C THR A 533 2.88 28.06 18.90
N GLY A 534 1.63 28.29 18.47
CA GLY A 534 1.31 29.13 17.31
C GLY A 534 1.60 28.49 15.96
N ASN A 535 2.00 27.21 15.95
CA ASN A 535 2.17 26.42 14.73
C ASN A 535 1.02 25.40 14.62
N PHE A 536 0.31 25.39 13.49
CA PHE A 536 -0.74 24.40 13.21
C PHE A 536 -0.10 23.09 12.76
N GLY A 537 0.50 22.39 13.73
CA GLY A 537 1.14 21.08 13.53
C GLY A 537 0.18 19.92 13.73
N ILE A 538 0.72 18.70 13.65
CA ILE A 538 -0.06 17.46 13.73
C ILE A 538 -0.87 17.32 15.03
N LEU A 539 -0.35 17.81 16.16
CA LEU A 539 -1.04 17.76 17.46
C LEU A 539 -2.26 18.69 17.50
N THR A 540 -2.13 19.90 16.94
CA THR A 540 -3.25 20.85 16.82
C THR A 540 -4.29 20.31 15.84
N LYS A 541 -3.87 19.71 14.72
CA LYS A 541 -4.78 19.04 13.78
C LYS A 541 -5.57 17.91 14.48
N ALA A 542 -4.90 17.05 15.23
CA ALA A 542 -5.54 15.96 15.96
C ALA A 542 -6.53 16.48 17.02
N ALA A 543 -6.18 17.55 17.74
CA ALA A 543 -7.08 18.19 18.68
C ALA A 543 -8.32 18.80 18.01
N VAL A 544 -8.17 19.39 16.82
CA VAL A 544 -9.30 19.86 16.01
C VAL A 544 -10.18 18.69 15.58
N VAL A 545 -9.60 17.57 15.12
CA VAL A 545 -10.38 16.36 14.77
C VAL A 545 -11.22 15.88 15.95
N ARG A 546 -10.62 15.70 17.13
CA ARG A 546 -11.33 15.27 18.35
C ARG A 546 -12.42 16.26 18.74
N PHE A 547 -12.17 17.56 18.61
CA PHE A 547 -13.17 18.59 18.86
C PHE A 547 -14.34 18.50 17.88
N GLN A 548 -14.06 18.30 16.58
CA GLN A 548 -15.08 18.13 15.54
C GLN A 548 -15.94 16.89 15.77
N GLU A 549 -15.33 15.80 16.20
CA GLU A 549 -16.02 14.55 16.52
C GLU A 549 -16.86 14.67 17.80
N LYS A 550 -16.37 15.40 18.81
CA LYS A 550 -17.14 15.69 20.04
C LYS A 550 -18.42 16.48 19.75
N TYR A 551 -18.40 17.38 18.76
CA TYR A 551 -19.56 18.18 18.34
C TYR A 551 -20.01 17.82 16.91
N LYS A 552 -20.01 16.51 16.61
CA LYS A 552 -20.27 15.97 15.28
C LYS A 552 -21.58 16.47 14.67
N GLU A 553 -22.65 16.55 15.45
CA GLU A 553 -23.97 16.95 14.95
C GLU A 553 -24.03 18.41 14.51
N GLU A 554 -23.25 19.30 15.15
CA GLU A 554 -23.24 20.72 14.81
C GLU A 554 -22.13 21.10 13.82
N ILE A 555 -21.08 20.26 13.68
CA ILE A 555 -19.91 20.57 12.85
C ILE A 555 -19.83 19.72 11.59
N LEU A 556 -20.09 18.42 11.67
CA LEU A 556 -19.81 17.46 10.59
C LEU A 556 -21.09 17.05 9.84
N SER A 557 -22.17 16.73 10.58
CA SER A 557 -23.47 16.35 9.99
C SER A 557 -24.03 17.40 9.00
N PRO A 558 -23.95 18.73 9.25
CA PRO A 558 -24.50 19.74 8.34
C PRO A 558 -23.80 19.84 6.98
N VAL A 559 -22.60 19.28 6.87
CA VAL A 559 -21.78 19.28 5.65
C VAL A 559 -21.54 17.87 5.09
N GLY A 560 -22.27 16.87 5.61
CA GLY A 560 -22.19 15.48 5.14
C GLY A 560 -20.87 14.77 5.47
N LEU A 561 -20.10 15.26 6.44
CA LEU A 561 -18.84 14.64 6.85
C LEU A 561 -19.06 13.57 7.93
N LEU A 562 -18.39 12.43 7.79
CA LEU A 562 -18.53 11.30 8.71
C LEU A 562 -17.51 11.34 9.87
N SER A 563 -16.38 12.01 9.68
CA SER A 563 -15.25 12.12 10.62
C SER A 563 -14.62 13.52 10.60
N GLY A 564 -13.85 13.85 11.64
CA GLY A 564 -13.15 15.13 11.74
C GLY A 564 -12.04 15.24 10.70
N THR A 565 -11.92 16.41 10.06
CA THR A 565 -10.94 16.68 9.00
C THR A 565 -9.69 17.38 9.52
N GLY A 566 -9.76 17.96 10.72
CA GLY A 566 -8.72 18.81 11.26
C GLY A 566 -8.65 20.20 10.59
N TYR A 567 -9.61 20.52 9.72
CA TYR A 567 -9.76 21.83 9.08
C TYR A 567 -10.75 22.68 9.86
N VAL A 568 -10.33 23.84 10.36
CA VAL A 568 -11.21 24.77 11.11
C VAL A 568 -12.00 25.62 10.11
N GLY A 569 -13.04 25.02 9.55
CA GLY A 569 -13.94 25.65 8.59
C GLY A 569 -15.10 26.42 9.24
N VAL A 570 -16.04 26.90 8.42
CA VAL A 570 -17.18 27.74 8.85
C VAL A 570 -17.93 27.18 10.06
N PHE A 571 -18.36 25.91 10.01
CA PHE A 571 -19.12 25.28 11.10
C PHE A 571 -18.27 25.03 12.36
N THR A 572 -16.99 24.65 12.20
CA THR A 572 -16.08 24.53 13.34
C THR A 572 -15.88 25.87 14.03
N ARG A 573 -15.67 26.96 13.28
CA ARG A 573 -15.55 28.32 13.83
C ARG A 573 -16.83 28.78 14.51
N GLN A 574 -17.99 28.50 13.93
CA GLN A 574 -19.28 28.83 14.54
C GLN A 574 -19.41 28.18 15.92
N LYS A 575 -19.09 26.89 16.04
CA LYS A 575 -19.14 26.19 17.33
C LYS A 575 -18.13 26.72 18.33
N ILE A 576 -16.89 26.97 17.90
CA ILE A 576 -15.86 27.57 18.77
C ILE A 576 -16.29 28.95 19.26
N ASN A 577 -16.78 29.81 18.37
CA ASN A 577 -17.25 31.15 18.72
C ASN A 577 -18.47 31.12 19.66
N GLN A 578 -19.37 30.16 19.50
CA GLN A 578 -20.48 29.93 20.43
C GLN A 578 -19.96 29.61 21.83
N LEU A 579 -18.99 28.70 21.94
CA LEU A 579 -18.43 28.25 23.21
C LEU A 579 -17.52 29.30 23.89
N LEU A 580 -17.03 30.29 23.14
CA LEU A 580 -16.29 31.43 23.69
C LEU A 580 -17.19 32.53 24.27
N GLN A 581 -18.50 32.51 23.95
CA GLN A 581 -19.48 33.49 24.43
C GLN A 581 -20.27 33.01 25.67
N THR A 582 -20.08 31.74 26.06
CA THR A 582 -20.62 31.09 27.26
C THR A 582 -19.56 31.02 28.35
#